data_AF-A0A7C9VJ26-F1
#
_entry.id   AF-A0A7C9VJ26-F1
#
_cell.length_a   1.000
_cell.length_b   1.000
_cell.length_c   1.000
_cell.angle_alpha   90.00
_cell.angle_beta   90.00
_cell.angle_gamma   90.00
#
_symmetry.space_group_name_H-M   'P 1'
#
loop_
_entity.id
_entity.type
_entity.pdbx_description
1 polymer ?
#
loop_
_entity_poly.entity_id
_entity_poly.type
_entity_poly.pdbx_seq_one_letter_code
_entity_poly.pdbx_strand_id
1 'polypeptide(L)' 'GILMVVNMEVGMCHPPVGLNLYVASGIAKMGITELTIAVWPWLLTMLIFLLAVTFVPEISLWLPRTLGMLN' A
#
# COMPACT_ATOMS: atom_id res chain seq x y z
N GLY A 1 13.13 -6.25 0.99
CA GLY A 1 11.95 -6.84 1.62
C GLY A 1 10.80 -5.87 1.63
N ILE A 2 10.66 -5.07 2.69
CA ILE A 2 9.56 -4.11 2.90
C ILE A 2 9.34 -3.17 1.72
N LEU A 3 10.37 -2.49 1.19
CA LEU A 3 10.22 -1.58 0.05
C LEU A 3 9.58 -2.23 -1.19
N MET A 4 9.88 -3.51 -1.44
CA MET A 4 9.31 -4.26 -2.57
C MET A 4 7.83 -4.61 -2.31
N VAL A 5 7.49 -5.00 -1.07
CA VAL A 5 6.12 -5.30 -0.64
C VAL A 5 5.24 -4.06 -0.69
N VAL A 6 5.70 -2.92 -0.15
CA VAL A 6 4.89 -1.69 -0.13
C VAL A 6 4.71 -1.14 -1.55
N ASN A 7 5.72 -1.20 -2.42
CA ASN A 7 5.54 -0.83 -3.83
C ASN A 7 4.53 -1.73 -4.57
N MET A 8 4.52 -3.04 -4.30
CA MET A 8 3.50 -3.95 -4.88
C MET A 8 2.10 -3.66 -4.35
N GLU A 9 1.95 -3.40 -3.05
CA GLU A 9 0.67 -3.02 -2.43
C GLU A 9 0.08 -1.74 -3.03
N VAL A 10 0.92 -0.73 -3.25
CA VAL A 10 0.49 0.51 -3.91
C VAL A 10 0.09 0.25 -5.36
N GLY A 11 0.80 -0.64 -6.07
CA GLY A 11 0.42 -1.09 -7.42
C GLY A 11 -0.91 -1.84 -7.47
N MET A 12 -1.24 -2.64 -6.44
CA MET A 12 -2.49 -3.39 -6.33
C MET A 12 -3.69 -2.48 -6.02
N CYS A 13 -3.46 -1.39 -5.29
CA CYS A 13 -4.46 -0.38 -4.97
C CYS A 13 -4.68 0.63 -6.10
N HIS A 14 -3.67 0.90 -6.94
CA HIS A 14 -3.78 1.87 -8.03
C HIS A 14 -4.53 1.26 -9.24
N PRO A 15 -5.46 1.99 -9.90
CA PRO A 15 -6.35 1.46 -10.93
C PRO A 15 -5.76 0.77 -12.17
N PRO A 16 -4.55 1.09 -12.70
CA PRO A 16 -4.06 0.44 -13.93
C PRO A 16 -3.78 -1.05 -13.75
N VAL A 17 -3.62 -1.55 -12.51
CA VAL A 17 -3.62 -2.99 -12.18
C VAL A 17 -4.80 -3.31 -11.27
N GLY A 18 -5.01 -2.52 -10.20
CA GLY A 18 -6.29 -2.35 -9.51
C GLY A 18 -6.96 -3.62 -8.99
N LEU A 19 -6.23 -4.72 -8.81
CA LEU A 19 -6.80 -6.03 -8.51
C LEU A 19 -7.67 -6.01 -7.24
N ASN A 20 -7.20 -5.27 -6.22
CA ASN A 20 -7.94 -5.08 -4.98
C ASN A 20 -9.23 -4.27 -5.20
N LEU A 21 -9.19 -3.25 -6.07
CA LEU A 21 -10.39 -2.49 -6.47
C LEU A 21 -11.36 -3.35 -7.29
N TYR A 22 -10.84 -4.26 -8.11
CA TYR A 22 -11.62 -5.20 -8.92
C TYR A 22 -12.37 -6.21 -8.07
N VAL A 23 -11.69 -6.82 -7.09
CA VAL A 23 -12.30 -7.74 -6.11
C VAL A 23 -13.30 -6.99 -5.23
N ALA A 24 -12.94 -5.81 -4.73
CA ALA A 24 -13.82 -4.99 -3.90
C ALA A 24 -15.07 -4.51 -4.67
N SER A 25 -14.97 -4.19 -5.96
CA SER A 25 -16.13 -3.89 -6.82
C SER A 25 -17.08 -5.07 -6.97
N GLY A 26 -16.54 -6.30 -7.08
CA GLY A 26 -17.35 -7.52 -7.08
C GLY A 26 -18.13 -7.75 -5.78
N ILE A 27 -17.56 -7.37 -4.63
CA ILE A 27 -18.19 -7.53 -3.31
C ILE A 27 -19.15 -6.37 -2.99
N ALA A 28 -18.75 -5.14 -3.29
CA ALA A 28 -19.49 -3.92 -2.97
C ALA A 28 -20.63 -3.60 -3.97
N LYS A 29 -20.68 -4.28 -5.12
CA LYS A 29 -21.62 -4.00 -6.23
C LYS A 29 -21.62 -2.56 -6.74
N MET A 30 -20.57 -1.78 -6.44
CA MET A 30 -20.36 -0.43 -6.97
C MET A 30 -19.42 -0.48 -8.16
N GLY A 31 -19.56 0.44 -9.11
CA GLY A 31 -18.68 0.50 -10.28
C GLY A 31 -17.22 0.78 -9.90
N ILE A 32 -16.27 0.28 -10.69
CA ILE A 32 -14.82 0.49 -10.44
C ILE A 32 -14.49 1.97 -10.28
N THR A 33 -15.13 2.86 -11.05
CA THR A 33 -14.93 4.31 -10.97
C THR A 33 -15.42 4.90 -9.65
N GLU A 34 -16.62 4.54 -9.20
CA GLU A 34 -17.16 4.98 -7.89
C GLU A 34 -16.30 4.46 -6.74
N LEU A 35 -15.89 3.19 -6.84
CA LEU A 35 -15.04 2.58 -5.83
C LEU A 35 -13.69 3.28 -5.79
N THR A 36 -13.05 3.53 -6.94
CA THR A 36 -11.77 4.25 -7.02
C THR A 36 -11.81 5.61 -6.33
N ILE A 37 -12.92 6.35 -6.49
CA ILE A 37 -13.11 7.64 -5.82
C ILE A 37 -13.29 7.45 -4.31
N ALA A 38 -14.05 6.42 -3.89
CA ALA A 38 -14.27 6.11 -2.48
C ALA A 38 -12.98 5.66 -1.76
N VAL A 39 -12.10 4.91 -2.42
CA VAL A 39 -10.83 4.46 -1.82
C VAL A 39 -9.68 5.45 -1.98
N TRP A 40 -9.85 6.53 -2.76
CA TRP A 40 -8.86 7.58 -2.95
C TRP A 40 -8.24 8.14 -1.65
N PRO A 41 -9.01 8.48 -0.59
CA PRO A 41 -8.43 8.92 0.69
C PRO A 41 -7.59 7.82 1.38
N TRP A 42 -7.92 6.55 1.16
CA TRP A 42 -7.16 5.42 1.69
C TRP A 42 -5.87 5.18 0.91
N LEU A 43 -5.94 5.31 -0.41
CA LEU A 43 -4.80 5.32 -1.32
C LEU A 43 -3.79 6.42 -0.94
N LEU A 44 -4.29 7.62 -0.63
CA LEU A 44 -3.49 8.75 -0.15
C LEU A 44 -2.79 8.44 1.16
N THR A 45 -3.49 7.81 2.10
CA THR A 45 -2.91 7.37 3.39
C THR A 45 -1.80 6.34 3.17
N MET A 46 -2.02 5.37 2.28
CA MET A 46 -0.99 4.39 1.91
C MET A 46 0.20 5.01 1.18
N LEU A 47 -0.01 6.03 0.35
CA LEU A 47 1.05 6.78 -0.33
C LEU A 47 1.90 7.57 0.67
N ILE A 48 1.27 8.24 1.64
CA ILE A 48 1.98 8.93 2.72
C ILE A 48 2.78 7.94 3.56
N PHE A 49 2.20 6.78 3.87
CA PHE A 49 2.89 5.72 4.57
C PHE A 49 4.07 5.16 3.76
N LEU A 50 3.89 4.90 2.47
CA LEU A 50 4.97 4.51 1.55
C LEU A 50 6.11 5.53 1.58
N LEU A 51 5.80 6.82 1.44
CA LEU A 51 6.80 7.89 1.50
C LEU A 51 7.51 7.93 2.85
N ALA A 52 6.78 7.81 3.96
CA ALA A 52 7.36 7.77 5.30
C ALA A 52 8.34 6.59 5.46
N VAL A 53 7.96 5.40 5.01
CA VAL A 53 8.79 4.18 5.10
C VAL A 53 9.96 4.21 4.11
N THR A 54 9.81 4.92 2.97
CA THR A 54 10.86 5.08 1.95
C THR A 54 11.91 6.11 2.37
N PHE A 55 11.50 7.25 2.93
CA PHE A 55 12.41 8.32 3.35
C PHE A 55 12.94 8.16 4.78
N VAL A 56 12.24 7.40 5.63
CA VAL A 56 12.67 7.07 7.00
C VAL A 56 12.95 5.56 7.08
N PRO A 57 14.11 5.10 6.59
CA PRO A 57 14.46 3.69 6.63
C PRO A 57 14.56 3.15 8.06
N GLU A 58 14.73 4.01 9.07
CA GLU A 58 14.69 3.61 10.48
C GLU A 58 13.35 2.98 10.90
N ILE A 59 12.21 3.35 10.31
CA ILE A 59 10.91 2.69 10.62
C ILE A 59 10.94 1.23 10.18
N SER A 60 11.54 0.95 9.02
CA SER A 60 11.68 -0.42 8.49
C SER A 60 12.81 -1.21 9.14
N LEU A 61 13.88 -0.51 9.55
CA LEU A 61 15.11 -1.11 10.04
C LEU A 61 15.15 -1.27 11.56
N TRP A 62 14.30 -0.53 12.30
CA TRP A 62 14.24 -0.61 13.76
C TRP A 62 13.83 -2.01 14.23
N LEU A 63 12.83 -2.62 13.60
CA LEU A 63 12.38 -3.98 13.93
C LEU A 63 13.44 -5.07 13.65
N PRO A 64 14.06 -5.17 12.45
CA PRO A 64 15.12 -6.14 12.21
C PRO A 64 16.41 -5.86 12.99
N ARG A 65 16.69 -4.59 13.36
CA ARG A 65 17.80 -4.23 14.25
C ARG A 65 17.54 -4.67 15.69
N THR A 66 16.32 -4.49 16.20
CA THR A 66 15.93 -4.94 17.56
C THR A 66 15.83 -6.47 17.67
N LEU A 67 15.47 -7.15 16.58
CA LEU A 67 15.45 -8.61 16.49
C LEU A 67 16.83 -9.24 16.20
N GLY A 68 17.90 -8.44 16.09
CA GLY A 68 19.27 -8.93 15.90
C GLY A 68 19.56 -9.55 14.52
N MET A 69 18.71 -9.29 13.53
CA MET A 69 18.82 -9.85 12.18
C MET A 69 19.78 -9.06 11.27
N LEU A 70 20.23 -7.90 11.72
CA LEU A 70 21.21 -7.05 11.04
C LEU A 70 22.36 -6.80 12.03
N ASN A 71 23.52 -7.41 11.76
CA ASN A 71 24.80 -7.08 12.40
C ASN A 71 25.45 -5.90 11.66
#